data_AF-A0A920KQ22-F1
#
_entry.id   AF-A0A920KQ22-F1
#
_cell.length_a   1.000
_cell.length_b   1.000
_cell.length_c   1.000
_cell.angle_alpha   90.00
_cell.angle_beta   90.00
_cell.angle_gamma   90.00
#
_symmetry.space_group_name_H-M   'P 1'
#
loop_
_entity.id
_entity.type
_entity.pdbx_description
1 polymer ?
#
loop_
_entity_poly.entity_id
_entity_poly.type
_entity_poly.pdbx_seq_one_letter_code
_entity_poly.pdbx_strand_id
1 'polypeptide(L)' 'MALFSGYQSPEGMSELSKLLDKGGLASMLNTIFLILTAMTFGGMLDSTGILRQLLDVVLRVSNAPVI' A
#
# COMPACT_ATOMS: atom_id res chain seq x y z
N MET A 1 17.70 -11.35 -14.45
CA MET A 1 16.79 -10.19 -14.28
C MET A 1 15.35 -10.46 -14.70
N ALA A 2 14.98 -11.68 -15.12
CA ALA A 2 13.61 -11.98 -15.54
C ALA A 2 12.55 -11.95 -14.41
N LEU A 3 12.93 -12.30 -13.17
CA LEU A 3 12.00 -12.28 -12.03
C LEU A 3 11.61 -10.87 -11.58
N PHE A 4 12.55 -9.92 -11.67
CA PHE A 4 12.32 -8.53 -11.30
C PHE A 4 11.66 -7.76 -12.45
N SER A 5 12.26 -7.79 -13.65
CA SER A 5 11.83 -6.95 -14.79
C SER A 5 10.76 -7.59 -15.69
N GLY A 6 10.36 -8.84 -15.46
CA GLY A 6 9.59 -9.62 -16.45
C GLY A 6 10.50 -10.31 -17.48
N TYR A 7 9.96 -11.31 -18.17
CA TYR A 7 10.66 -12.05 -19.22
C TYR A 7 10.51 -11.32 -20.56
N GLN A 8 11.62 -10.87 -21.16
CA GLN A 8 11.61 -10.30 -22.50
C GLN A 8 11.54 -11.43 -23.54
N SER A 9 10.36 -11.64 -24.12
CA SER A 9 10.15 -12.64 -25.16
C SER A 9 10.77 -12.21 -26.50
N PRO A 10 11.37 -13.14 -27.27
CA PRO A 10 11.77 -12.89 -28.65
C PRO A 10 10.57 -12.58 -29.54
N GLU A 11 10.75 -11.66 -30.50
CA GLU A 11 9.70 -11.27 -31.44
C GLU A 11 9.24 -12.46 -32.30
N GLY A 12 7.94 -12.73 -32.32
CA GLY A 12 7.34 -13.81 -33.13
C GLY A 12 5.99 -14.35 -32.64
N MET A 13 5.64 -14.13 -31.37
CA MET A 13 4.34 -14.53 -30.79
C MET A 13 3.80 -13.43 -29.86
N SER A 14 3.01 -12.49 -30.41
CA SER A 14 2.60 -11.27 -29.69
C SER A 14 1.66 -11.53 -28.50
N GLU A 15 0.82 -12.55 -28.56
CA GLU A 15 -0.10 -12.88 -27.46
C GLU A 15 0.64 -13.52 -26.27
N LEU A 16 1.57 -14.44 -26.54
CA LEU A 16 2.36 -15.10 -25.51
C LEU A 16 3.30 -14.11 -24.80
N SER A 17 3.86 -13.16 -25.56
CA SER A 17 4.69 -12.08 -25.02
C SER A 17 3.90 -11.19 -24.05
N LYS A 18 2.63 -10.88 -24.35
CA LYS A 18 1.75 -10.12 -23.43
C LYS A 18 1.39 -10.87 -22.15
N LEU A 19 1.41 -12.20 -22.15
CA LEU A 19 1.17 -13.01 -20.95
C LEU A 19 2.41 -13.09 -20.06
N LEU A 20 3.60 -13.20 -20.67
CA LEU A 20 4.89 -13.32 -19.98
C LEU A 20 5.49 -11.98 -19.51
N ASP A 21 5.18 -10.87 -20.22
CA ASP A 21 5.78 -9.55 -19.98
C ASP A 21 4.92 -8.63 -19.10
N LYS A 22 4.06 -9.18 -18.24
CA LYS A 22 3.24 -8.37 -17.29
C LYS A 22 4.06 -7.73 -16.15
N GLY A 23 5.37 -7.51 -16.33
CA GLY A 23 6.21 -6.78 -15.38
C GLY A 23 6.55 -7.53 -14.08
N GLY A 24 6.33 -8.85 -14.04
CA GLY A 24 6.81 -9.75 -12.98
C GLY A 24 6.55 -9.23 -11.55
N LEU A 25 7.58 -9.32 -10.70
CA LEU A 25 7.53 -8.79 -9.33
C LEU A 25 7.60 -7.25 -9.28
N ALA A 26 8.25 -6.58 -10.24
CA ALA A 26 8.37 -5.12 -10.22
C ALA A 26 7.01 -4.42 -10.27
N SER A 27 6.05 -4.92 -11.06
CA SER A 27 4.70 -4.35 -11.10
C SER A 27 3.93 -4.55 -9.81
N MET A 28 4.24 -5.59 -9.03
CA MET A 28 3.58 -5.86 -7.74
C MET A 28 4.27 -5.18 -6.55
N LEU A 29 5.56 -4.84 -6.68
CA LEU A 29 6.30 -4.13 -5.63
C LEU A 29 5.64 -2.80 -5.26
N ASN A 30 5.06 -2.07 -6.23
CA ASN A 30 4.32 -0.84 -5.93
C ASN A 30 3.15 -1.09 -4.96
N THR A 31 2.38 -2.15 -5.18
CA THR A 31 1.28 -2.54 -4.26
C THR A 31 1.82 -2.97 -2.89
N ILE A 32 2.93 -3.72 -2.87
CA ILE A 32 3.56 -4.17 -1.62
C ILE A 32 4.05 -2.97 -0.80
N PHE A 33 4.69 -1.98 -1.43
CA PHE A 33 5.10 -0.75 -0.76
C PHE A 33 3.90 -0.03 -0.15
N LEU A 34 2.79 0.11 -0.87
CA LEU A 34 1.57 0.73 -0.33
C LEU A 34 1.02 -0.02 0.89
N ILE A 35 0.99 -1.36 0.85
CA ILE A 35 0.53 -2.19 1.97
C ILE A 35 1.46 -2.04 3.18
N LEU A 36 2.78 -2.08 2.97
CA LEU A 36 3.77 -1.92 4.03
C LEU A 36 3.68 -0.55 4.67
N THR A 37 3.57 0.52 3.88
CA THR A 37 3.38 1.87 4.39
C THR A 37 2.07 2.02 5.15
N ALA A 38 0.97 1.42 4.67
CA ALA A 38 -0.32 1.44 5.37
C ALA A 38 -0.26 0.69 6.72
N MET A 39 0.34 -0.51 6.75
CA MET A 39 0.48 -1.29 7.98
C MET A 39 1.40 -0.61 9.00
N THR A 40 2.54 -0.08 8.56
CA THR A 40 3.49 0.61 9.44
C THR A 40 2.90 1.91 9.98
N PHE A 41 2.17 2.67 9.17
CA PHE A 41 1.45 3.85 9.62
C PHE A 41 0.35 3.49 10.64
N GLY A 42 -0.45 2.45 10.37
CA GLY A 42 -1.45 1.94 11.31
C GLY A 42 -0.85 1.51 12.66
N GLY A 43 0.27 0.79 12.64
CA GLY A 43 0.98 0.38 13.85
C GLY A 43 1.66 1.53 14.60
N MET A 44 2.20 2.54 13.88
CA MET A 44 2.77 3.75 14.50
C MET A 44 1.71 4.58 15.21
N LEU A 45 0.53 4.74 14.62
CA LEU A 45 -0.57 5.52 15.21
C LEU A 45 -1.04 4.93 16.55
N ASP A 46 -0.99 3.60 16.68
CA ASP A 46 -1.29 2.91 17.94
C ASP A 46 -0.12 3.01 18.93
N SER A 47 1.11 2.76 18.47
CA SER A 47 2.31 2.80 19.33
C SER A 47 2.62 4.19 19.89
N THR A 48 2.29 5.25 19.16
CA THR A 48 2.47 6.65 19.61
C THR A 48 1.33 7.14 20.51
N GLY A 49 0.25 6.37 20.67
CA GLY A 49 -0.92 6.76 21.45
C GLY A 49 -1.78 7.87 20.81
N ILE A 50 -1.47 8.28 19.57
CA ILE A 50 -2.19 9.34 18.84
C ILE A 50 -3.66 8.97 18.65
N LEU A 51 -3.97 7.69 18.44
CA LEU A 51 -5.37 7.23 18.32
C LEU A 51 -6.20 7.52 19.58
N ARG A 52 -5.61 7.37 20.77
CA ARG A 52 -6.28 7.67 22.04
C ARG A 52 -6.48 9.18 22.21
N GLN A 53 -5.46 9.96 21.90
CA GLN A 53 -5.52 11.41 21.97
C GLN A 53 -6.56 11.98 20.99
N LEU A 54 -6.64 11.45 19.76
CA LEU A 54 -7.64 11.86 18.78
C LEU A 54 -9.06 11.54 19.27
N LEU A 55 -9.27 10.36 19.84
CA LEU A 55 -10.56 9.95 20.40
C LEU A 55 -10.99 10.86 21.57
N ASP A 56 -10.07 11.17 22.49
CA ASP A 56 -10.36 12.07 23.61
C ASP A 56 -10.75 13.48 23.15
N VAL A 57 -10.11 13.99 22.10
CA VAL A 57 -10.47 15.28 21.48
C VAL A 57 -11.87 15.21 20.85
N VAL A 58 -12.17 14.16 20.09
CA VAL A 58 -13.49 13.99 19.47
C VAL A 58 -14.59 13.88 20.52
N LEU A 59 -14.36 13.13 21.59
CA LEU A 59 -15.31 13.01 22.71
C LEU A 59 -15.47 14.34 23.46
N ARG A 60 -14.39 15.09 23.69
CA ARG A 60 -14.47 16.44 24.30
C ARG A 60 -15.28 17.41 23.46
N VAL A 61 -15.14 17.38 22.13
CA VAL A 61 -15.94 18.22 21.23
C VAL A 61 -17.41 17.78 21.23
N SER A 62 -17.67 16.47 21.23
CA SER A 62 -19.02 15.93 21.29
C SER A 62 -19.73 16.24 22.62
N ASN A 63 -19.00 16.31 23.73
CA ASN A 63 -19.54 16.66 25.05
C ASN A 63 -19.38 18.14 25.38
N ALA A 64 -18.78 18.95 24.50
CA ALA A 64 -18.73 20.40 24.68
C ALA A 64 -20.15 20.94 24.49
N PRO A 65 -20.62 21.85 25.37
CA PRO A 65 -21.96 22.40 25.27
C PRO A 65 -22.09 23.10 23.91
N VAL A 66 -22.96 22.56 23.06
CA VAL A 66 -23.48 23.23 21.88
C VAL A 66 -24.22 24.47 22.41
N ILE A 67 -23.61 25.63 22.23
CA ILE A 67 -24.20 26.94 22.52
C ILE A 67 -25.12 27.34 21.39
#